data_AF-A0A7S3H4G1-F1
#
_entry.id   AF-A0A7S3H4G1-F1
#
_cell.length_a   1.000
_cell.length_b   1.000
_cell.length_c   1.000
_cell.angle_alpha   90.00
_cell.angle_beta   90.00
_cell.angle_gamma   90.00
#
_symmetry.space_group_name_H-M   'P 1'
#
loop_
_entity.id
_entity.type
_entity.pdbx_description
1 polymer ?
#
loop_
_entity_poly.entity_id
_entity_poly.type
_entity_poly.pdbx_seq_one_letter_code
_entity_poly.pdbx_strand_id
1 'polypeptide(L)'
;DSSLPLWTMFIAFDILYLDGPNSQSIIQAALHDCNIYGRYVPSGEITNLPLIVRRNILTRVIHPIPNRVCIVPNRIVTSTDTSVRREQIESYFNEITLSGEEGLVIKNLNGLYELGEKSRSTALWVKMKPEYGDSMQDLDLLVLGAYHGEGKGLRGRGISTFVCGVKDDKNPNVYHTVCKVGTGYSFEELLNLRNLIKNIIVPFQKGNPPPHLANWKVSKKDVPNFYIPPEKSIVVQ
;
A
#
# COMPACT_ATOMS: atom_id res chain seq x y z
N ASP A 1 20.05 30.27 10.39
CA ASP A 1 20.27 28.99 11.08
C ASP A 1 19.90 27.83 10.17
N SER A 2 20.91 27.11 9.70
CA SER A 2 20.89 26.16 8.59
C SER A 2 21.57 24.87 9.02
N SER A 3 20.97 24.14 9.97
CA SER A 3 21.64 22.95 10.51
C SER A 3 20.70 21.90 11.12
N LEU A 4 19.62 21.53 10.43
CA LEU A 4 18.99 20.21 10.61
C LEU A 4 18.50 19.70 9.24
N PRO A 5 18.83 18.47 8.82
CA PRO A 5 18.24 17.90 7.62
C PRO A 5 16.75 17.67 7.89
N LEU A 6 15.88 18.32 7.13
CA LEU A 6 14.43 18.14 7.23
C LEU A 6 14.08 16.91 6.39
N TRP A 7 14.08 15.73 7.02
CA TRP A 7 13.69 14.47 6.36
C TRP A 7 12.18 14.35 6.18
N THR A 8 11.39 15.20 6.84
CA THR A 8 9.93 15.12 6.85
C THR A 8 9.32 16.26 6.06
N MET A 9 8.55 15.91 5.04
CA MET A 9 7.75 16.81 4.23
C MET A 9 6.26 16.45 4.40
N PHE A 10 5.42 17.46 4.62
CA PHE A 10 3.97 17.30 4.65
C PHE A 10 3.41 17.48 3.23
N ILE A 11 2.77 16.44 2.71
CA ILE A 11 2.09 16.48 1.41
C ILE A 11 0.58 16.55 1.66
N ALA A 12 0.01 17.74 1.51
CA ALA A 12 -1.42 17.96 1.67
C ALA A 12 -2.18 17.50 0.41
N PHE A 13 -3.18 16.64 0.59
CA PHE A 13 -3.97 16.07 -0.51
C PHE A 13 -5.46 16.40 -0.47
N ASP A 14 -5.98 16.92 0.65
CA ASP A 14 -7.37 17.33 0.86
C ASP A 14 -7.46 18.30 2.06
N ILE A 15 -8.61 18.92 2.26
CA ILE A 15 -8.95 19.74 3.43
C ILE A 15 -10.38 19.42 3.87
N LEU A 16 -10.55 19.10 5.15
CA LEU A 16 -11.80 18.56 5.69
C LEU A 16 -12.51 19.50 6.66
N TYR A 17 -11.77 20.49 7.16
CA TYR A 17 -12.24 21.45 8.14
C TYR A 17 -11.57 22.80 7.87
N LEU A 18 -12.35 23.88 7.93
CA LEU A 18 -11.85 25.24 7.83
C LEU A 18 -12.67 26.17 8.71
N ASP A 19 -12.04 26.76 9.71
CA ASP A 19 -12.64 27.76 10.58
C ASP A 19 -11.69 28.94 10.81
N GLY A 20 -12.22 30.06 11.30
CA GLY A 20 -11.49 31.29 11.60
C GLY A 20 -11.95 32.50 10.77
N PRO A 21 -11.32 33.67 10.96
CA PRO A 21 -11.85 34.96 10.51
C PRO A 21 -12.13 35.06 9.00
N ASN A 22 -11.36 34.37 8.18
CA ASN A 22 -11.46 34.41 6.71
C ASN A 22 -12.10 33.14 6.12
N SER A 23 -12.54 32.20 6.94
CA SER A 23 -13.06 30.90 6.49
C SER A 23 -14.26 31.07 5.56
N GLN A 24 -15.23 31.92 5.94
CA GLN A 24 -16.44 32.14 5.16
C GLN A 24 -16.16 32.73 3.79
N SER A 25 -15.28 33.73 3.69
CA SER A 25 -14.94 34.34 2.40
C SER A 25 -14.19 33.38 1.49
N ILE A 26 -13.28 32.56 2.04
CA ILE A 26 -12.58 31.50 1.29
C ILE A 26 -13.57 30.45 0.77
N ILE A 27 -14.50 29.97 1.61
CA ILE A 27 -15.50 28.98 1.21
C ILE A 27 -16.39 29.53 0.10
N GLN A 28 -16.88 30.78 0.23
CA GLN A 28 -17.73 31.40 -0.78
C GLN A 28 -16.99 31.63 -2.11
N ALA A 29 -15.74 32.08 -2.07
CA ALA A 29 -14.92 32.20 -3.27
C ALA A 29 -14.71 30.85 -3.98
N ALA A 30 -14.41 29.80 -3.21
CA ALA A 30 -14.23 28.45 -3.78
C ALA A 30 -15.51 27.88 -4.39
N LEU A 31 -16.67 28.13 -3.79
CA LEU A 31 -17.97 27.75 -4.35
C LEU A 31 -18.25 28.48 -5.67
N HIS A 32 -18.00 29.79 -5.71
CA HIS A 32 -18.16 30.62 -6.90
C HIS A 32 -17.29 30.12 -8.05
N ASP A 33 -16.00 29.88 -7.80
CA ASP A 33 -15.06 29.38 -8.82
C ASP A 33 -15.44 27.99 -9.35
N CYS A 34 -16.18 27.21 -8.57
CA CYS A 34 -16.70 25.91 -8.96
C CYS A 34 -18.11 25.99 -9.58
N ASN A 35 -18.62 27.19 -9.90
CA ASN A 35 -19.97 27.43 -10.42
C ASN A 35 -21.10 26.94 -9.49
N ILE A 36 -20.89 26.97 -8.17
CA ILE A 36 -21.90 26.61 -7.18
C ILE A 36 -22.42 27.90 -6.55
N TYR A 37 -23.59 28.34 -7.01
CA TYR A 37 -24.22 29.59 -6.57
C TYR A 37 -25.34 29.33 -5.55
N GLY A 38 -25.60 30.31 -4.68
CA GLY A 38 -26.72 30.28 -3.73
C GLY A 38 -26.60 29.26 -2.58
N ARG A 39 -25.49 28.51 -2.49
CA ARG A 39 -25.25 27.56 -1.41
C ARG A 39 -24.53 28.24 -0.23
N TYR A 40 -25.20 28.35 0.91
CA TYR A 40 -24.55 28.72 2.16
C TYR A 40 -23.88 27.49 2.79
N VAL A 41 -22.62 27.64 3.18
CA VAL A 41 -21.83 26.62 3.89
C VAL A 41 -21.18 27.35 5.06
N PRO A 42 -21.44 26.94 6.31
CA PRO A 42 -20.80 27.54 7.47
C PRO A 42 -19.33 27.17 7.53
N SER A 43 -18.55 27.95 8.28
CA SER A 43 -17.21 27.52 8.71
C SER A 43 -17.30 26.28 9.59
N GLY A 44 -16.20 25.52 9.65
CA GLY A 44 -16.11 24.25 10.34
C GLY A 44 -15.93 23.08 9.38
N GLU A 45 -16.73 22.03 9.55
CA GLU A 45 -16.62 20.80 8.74
C GLU A 45 -17.08 21.03 7.30
N ILE A 46 -16.22 20.66 6.34
CA ILE A 46 -16.45 20.82 4.90
C ILE A 46 -16.36 19.51 4.11
N THR A 47 -16.44 18.36 4.80
CA THR A 47 -16.46 17.01 4.22
C THR A 47 -17.59 16.80 3.20
N ASN A 48 -18.72 17.49 3.40
CA ASN A 48 -19.91 17.48 2.54
C ASN A 48 -19.81 18.40 1.31
N LEU A 49 -18.65 19.01 1.06
CA LEU A 49 -18.37 19.70 -0.19
C LEU A 49 -17.76 18.74 -1.21
N PRO A 50 -18.04 18.90 -2.52
CA PRO A 50 -17.32 18.19 -3.57
C PRO A 50 -15.80 18.36 -3.48
N LEU A 51 -15.03 17.34 -3.86
CA LEU A 51 -13.56 17.39 -3.87
C LEU A 51 -13.02 18.58 -4.65
N ILE A 52 -13.63 18.94 -5.78
CA ILE A 52 -13.19 20.10 -6.57
C ILE A 52 -13.22 21.41 -5.76
N VAL A 53 -14.25 21.58 -4.92
CA VAL A 53 -14.40 22.74 -4.03
C VAL A 53 -13.39 22.65 -2.90
N ARG A 54 -13.27 21.49 -2.22
CA ARG A 54 -12.30 21.31 -1.14
C ARG A 54 -10.88 21.56 -1.62
N ARG A 55 -10.53 21.12 -2.83
CA ARG A 55 -9.20 21.35 -3.42
C ARG A 55 -8.96 22.83 -3.74
N ASN A 56 -9.97 23.55 -4.22
CA ASN A 56 -9.88 25.00 -4.43
C ASN A 56 -9.68 25.75 -3.09
N ILE A 57 -10.34 25.31 -2.02
CA ILE A 57 -10.12 25.82 -0.65
C ILE A 57 -8.69 25.50 -0.20
N LEU A 58 -8.22 24.26 -0.38
CA LEU A 58 -6.88 23.82 0.02
C LEU A 58 -5.79 24.71 -0.57
N THR A 59 -5.87 25.06 -1.86
CA THR A 59 -4.87 25.90 -2.54
C THR A 59 -4.91 27.37 -2.11
N ARG A 60 -6.01 27.83 -1.48
CA ARG A 60 -6.12 29.17 -0.87
C ARG A 60 -5.53 29.23 0.54
N VAL A 61 -5.58 28.10 1.25
CA VAL A 61 -5.17 28.01 2.67
C VAL A 61 -3.72 27.59 2.82
N ILE A 62 -3.26 26.62 2.03
CA ILE A 62 -1.90 26.08 2.13
C ILE A 62 -0.99 26.81 1.15
N HIS A 63 0.01 27.50 1.70
CA HIS A 63 1.10 28.10 0.94
C HIS A 63 2.30 27.13 0.95
N PRO A 64 2.67 26.53 -0.19
CA PRO A 64 3.76 25.58 -0.24
C PRO A 64 5.08 26.18 0.22
N ILE A 65 5.80 25.43 1.04
CA ILE A 65 7.16 25.74 1.48
C ILE A 65 8.05 24.62 0.95
N PRO A 66 8.99 24.92 0.03
CA PRO A 66 9.86 23.91 -0.55
C PRO A 66 10.51 23.01 0.51
N ASN A 67 10.45 21.70 0.29
CA ASN A 67 10.99 20.66 1.17
C ASN A 67 10.39 20.65 2.59
N ARG A 68 9.20 21.22 2.80
CA ARG A 68 8.50 21.20 4.10
C ARG A 68 7.00 20.96 3.98
N VAL A 69 6.30 21.75 3.16
CA VAL A 69 4.86 21.66 2.96
C VAL A 69 4.57 21.78 1.47
N CYS A 70 3.96 20.76 0.90
CA CYS A 70 3.60 20.72 -0.51
C CYS A 70 2.12 20.34 -0.65
N ILE A 71 1.49 20.78 -1.72
CA ILE A 71 0.19 20.24 -2.14
C ILE A 71 0.48 19.12 -3.15
N VAL A 72 -0.17 17.97 -3.00
CA VAL A 72 0.02 16.83 -3.90
C VAL A 72 -0.20 17.26 -5.36
N PRO A 73 0.73 16.96 -6.29
CA PRO A 73 0.50 17.14 -7.72
C PRO A 73 -0.74 16.36 -8.18
N ASN A 74 -1.42 16.86 -9.20
CA ASN A 74 -2.65 16.24 -9.70
C ASN A 74 -2.90 16.64 -11.15
N ARG A 75 -3.65 15.79 -11.85
CA ARG A 75 -4.17 16.07 -13.18
C ARG A 75 -5.70 15.97 -13.15
N ILE A 76 -6.37 17.04 -13.56
CA ILE A 76 -7.83 17.05 -13.70
C ILE A 76 -8.18 16.43 -15.04
N VAL A 77 -9.06 15.43 -15.02
CA VAL A 77 -9.59 14.77 -16.20
C VAL A 77 -11.10 14.97 -16.24
N THR A 78 -11.57 15.75 -17.21
CA THR A 78 -13.00 16.13 -17.36
C THR A 78 -13.66 15.56 -18.61
N SER A 79 -12.90 14.86 -19.47
CA SER A 79 -13.45 14.26 -20.68
C SER A 79 -14.60 13.30 -20.34
N THR A 80 -15.73 13.48 -21.01
CA THR A 80 -16.89 12.58 -20.95
C THR A 80 -16.70 11.36 -21.84
N ASP A 81 -15.80 11.43 -22.83
CA ASP A 81 -15.41 10.31 -23.66
C ASP A 81 -14.56 9.32 -22.85
N THR A 82 -15.02 8.07 -22.81
CA THR A 82 -14.39 7.02 -22.01
C THR A 82 -13.00 6.65 -22.52
N SER A 83 -12.78 6.64 -23.83
CA SER A 83 -11.50 6.29 -24.43
C SER A 83 -10.46 7.37 -24.18
N VAL A 84 -10.82 8.64 -24.39
CA VAL A 84 -9.95 9.78 -24.10
C VAL A 84 -9.59 9.84 -22.62
N ARG A 85 -10.57 9.64 -21.73
CA ARG A 85 -10.32 9.64 -20.29
C ARG A 85 -9.38 8.51 -19.87
N ARG A 86 -9.55 7.32 -20.43
CA ARG A 86 -8.66 6.17 -20.14
C ARG A 86 -7.23 6.49 -20.56
N GLU A 87 -7.04 6.95 -21.79
CA GLU A 87 -5.73 7.31 -22.33
C GLU A 87 -5.02 8.38 -21.45
N GLN A 88 -5.75 9.40 -21.00
CA GLN A 88 -5.20 10.43 -20.11
C GLN A 88 -4.77 9.87 -18.74
N ILE A 89 -5.54 8.95 -18.18
CA ILE A 89 -5.21 8.29 -16.90
C ILE A 89 -4.00 7.38 -17.07
N GLU A 90 -3.99 6.53 -18.11
CA GLU A 90 -2.89 5.59 -18.41
C GLU A 90 -1.58 6.32 -18.72
N SER A 91 -1.65 7.39 -19.52
CA SER A 91 -0.47 8.21 -19.82
C SER A 91 0.12 8.81 -18.54
N TYR A 92 -0.71 9.37 -17.65
CA TYR A 92 -0.22 9.92 -16.39
C TYR A 92 0.27 8.84 -15.43
N PHE A 93 -0.37 7.67 -15.42
CA PHE A 93 0.07 6.51 -14.63
C PHE A 93 1.45 6.01 -15.09
N ASN A 94 1.69 5.94 -16.40
CA ASN A 94 3.00 5.56 -16.94
C ASN A 94 4.07 6.59 -16.60
N GLU A 95 3.76 7.88 -16.71
CA GLU A 95 4.66 8.99 -16.36
C GLU A 95 5.15 8.89 -14.92
N ILE A 96 4.23 8.76 -13.95
CA ILE A 96 4.60 8.72 -12.53
C ILE A 96 5.29 7.40 -12.13
N THR A 97 4.94 6.28 -12.79
CA THR A 97 5.60 4.98 -12.56
C THR A 97 7.05 5.05 -13.05
N LEU A 98 7.31 5.67 -14.21
CA LEU A 98 8.65 5.89 -14.72
C LEU A 98 9.47 6.85 -13.84
N SER A 99 8.83 7.77 -13.12
CA SER A 99 9.52 8.61 -12.12
C SER A 99 9.75 7.91 -10.77
N GLY A 100 9.39 6.64 -10.64
CA GLY A 100 9.59 5.84 -9.42
C GLY A 100 8.56 6.09 -8.32
N GLU A 101 7.42 6.71 -8.64
CA GLU A 101 6.31 6.87 -7.70
C GLU A 101 5.52 5.56 -7.56
N GLU A 102 4.81 5.38 -6.43
CA GLU A 102 4.08 4.14 -6.11
C GLU A 102 2.87 3.88 -7.03
N GLY A 103 2.23 4.95 -7.54
CA GLY A 103 1.00 4.84 -8.32
C GLY A 103 0.08 6.05 -8.17
N LEU A 104 -1.15 5.93 -8.68
CA LEU A 104 -2.15 6.99 -8.67
C LEU A 104 -3.26 6.74 -7.66
N VAL A 105 -3.77 7.82 -7.07
CA VAL A 105 -5.08 7.85 -6.43
C VAL A 105 -6.03 8.64 -7.31
N ILE A 106 -6.95 7.94 -7.95
CA ILE A 106 -7.99 8.51 -8.80
C ILE A 106 -9.16 8.87 -7.90
N LYS A 107 -9.56 10.15 -7.90
CA LYS A 107 -10.65 10.65 -7.04
C LYS A 107 -11.74 11.29 -7.88
N ASN A 108 -13.00 10.99 -7.54
CA ASN A 108 -14.14 11.66 -8.14
C ASN A 108 -14.19 13.14 -7.70
N LEU A 109 -14.13 14.06 -8.67
CA LEU A 109 -14.18 15.51 -8.41
C LEU A 109 -15.46 15.97 -7.71
N ASN A 110 -16.57 15.28 -7.98
CA ASN A 110 -17.87 15.54 -7.35
C ASN A 110 -18.07 14.74 -6.06
N GLY A 111 -17.09 13.90 -5.68
CA GLY A 111 -17.16 13.05 -4.50
C GLY A 111 -17.06 13.83 -3.19
N LEU A 112 -17.94 13.51 -2.26
CA LEU A 112 -17.83 13.93 -0.86
C LEU A 112 -16.68 13.20 -0.17
N TYR A 113 -16.25 13.70 0.98
CA TYR A 113 -15.30 12.97 1.81
C TYR A 113 -16.05 11.97 2.70
N GLU A 114 -15.83 10.67 2.48
CA GLU A 114 -16.49 9.60 3.24
C GLU A 114 -15.48 8.87 4.12
N LEU A 115 -15.87 8.62 5.37
CA LEU A 115 -15.07 7.89 6.36
C LEU A 115 -15.58 6.43 6.49
N GLY A 116 -14.65 5.53 6.82
CA GLY A 116 -14.97 4.16 7.21
C GLY A 116 -15.41 3.25 6.06
N GLU A 117 -16.20 2.22 6.38
CA GLU A 117 -16.62 1.18 5.41
C GLU A 117 -17.40 1.74 4.22
N LYS A 118 -18.13 2.85 4.41
CA LYS A 118 -18.90 3.49 3.33
C LYS A 118 -18.01 3.95 2.18
N SER A 119 -16.79 4.42 2.46
CA SER A 119 -15.88 4.87 1.40
C SER A 119 -15.44 3.72 0.48
N ARG A 120 -15.53 2.47 0.94
CA ARG A 120 -15.18 1.29 0.15
C ARG A 120 -16.31 0.89 -0.81
N SER A 121 -17.57 1.16 -0.47
CA SER A 121 -18.71 0.81 -1.31
C SER A 121 -19.02 1.83 -2.40
N THR A 122 -18.64 3.10 -2.21
CA THR A 122 -18.93 4.18 -3.17
C THR A 122 -17.87 4.36 -4.25
N ALA A 123 -16.70 3.70 -4.11
CA ALA A 123 -15.58 3.75 -5.06
C ALA A 123 -15.16 5.18 -5.47
N LEU A 124 -15.37 6.17 -4.60
CA LEU A 124 -15.02 7.56 -4.89
C LEU A 124 -13.51 7.76 -5.05
N TRP A 125 -12.72 6.87 -4.45
CA TRP A 125 -11.26 6.87 -4.44
C TRP A 125 -10.79 5.50 -4.89
N VAL A 126 -10.07 5.45 -6.00
CA VAL A 126 -9.51 4.22 -6.56
C VAL A 126 -7.99 4.35 -6.57
N LYS A 127 -7.30 3.32 -6.07
CA LYS A 127 -5.84 3.23 -6.13
C LYS A 127 -5.47 2.43 -7.36
N MET A 128 -4.62 2.99 -8.22
CA MET A 128 -4.05 2.31 -9.37
C MET A 128 -2.56 2.22 -9.15
N LYS A 129 -2.01 1.00 -9.17
CA LYS A 129 -0.60 0.76 -8.89
C LYS A 129 -0.03 -0.28 -9.85
N PRO A 130 1.30 -0.28 -10.10
CA PRO A 130 1.91 -1.20 -11.05
C PRO A 130 1.68 -2.67 -10.71
N GLU A 131 1.68 -3.01 -9.42
CA GLU A 131 1.47 -4.39 -8.95
C GLU A 131 0.05 -4.95 -9.23
N TYR A 132 -0.89 -4.12 -9.70
CA TYR A 132 -2.23 -4.57 -10.08
C TYR A 132 -2.35 -4.97 -11.56
N GLY A 133 -1.32 -4.74 -12.37
CA GLY A 133 -1.26 -5.18 -13.76
C GLY A 133 -0.46 -6.47 -13.95
N ASP A 134 -0.60 -7.10 -15.11
CA ASP A 134 0.09 -8.35 -15.48
C ASP A 134 1.62 -8.17 -15.72
N SER A 135 2.15 -6.96 -15.53
CA SER A 135 3.54 -6.62 -15.83
C SER A 135 4.50 -6.78 -14.67
N MET A 136 4.03 -7.26 -13.51
CA MET A 136 4.91 -7.55 -12.37
C MET A 136 5.65 -8.88 -12.58
N GLN A 137 6.96 -8.89 -12.32
CA GLN A 137 7.73 -10.12 -12.32
C GLN A 137 7.49 -10.84 -11.00
N ASP A 138 6.83 -11.99 -11.05
CA ASP A 138 6.70 -12.87 -9.90
C ASP A 138 8.07 -13.49 -9.56
N LEU A 139 8.23 -13.88 -8.30
CA LEU A 139 9.46 -14.51 -7.80
C LEU A 139 9.18 -15.95 -7.42
N ASP A 140 9.85 -16.88 -8.09
CA ASP A 140 9.85 -18.29 -7.67
C ASP A 140 10.79 -18.48 -6.47
N LEU A 141 10.22 -18.67 -5.28
CA LEU A 141 10.98 -18.79 -4.04
C LEU A 141 10.80 -20.17 -3.39
N LEU A 142 11.88 -20.69 -2.83
CA LEU A 142 11.88 -21.96 -2.09
C LEU A 142 11.40 -21.74 -0.65
N VAL A 143 10.52 -22.62 -0.15
CA VAL A 143 10.07 -22.58 1.25
C VAL A 143 11.17 -23.12 2.18
N LEU A 144 11.77 -22.29 3.01
CA LEU A 144 12.88 -22.67 3.90
C LEU A 144 12.44 -22.86 5.36
N GLY A 145 11.29 -22.29 5.73
CA GLY A 145 10.77 -22.40 7.09
C GLY A 145 9.28 -22.11 7.20
N ALA A 146 8.75 -22.34 8.39
CA ALA A 146 7.32 -22.19 8.66
C ALA A 146 7.05 -21.74 10.10
N TYR A 147 5.95 -21.00 10.26
CA TYR A 147 5.38 -20.59 11.55
C TYR A 147 3.99 -21.15 11.72
N HIS A 148 3.65 -21.49 12.96
CA HIS A 148 2.26 -21.64 13.35
C HIS A 148 1.54 -20.30 13.19
N GLY A 149 0.29 -20.39 12.72
CA GLY A 149 -0.59 -19.25 12.70
C GLY A 149 -0.98 -18.82 14.10
N GLU A 150 -1.22 -17.53 14.24
CA GLU A 150 -1.71 -16.94 15.47
C GLU A 150 -3.23 -16.81 15.44
N GLY A 151 -3.88 -16.92 16.60
CA GLY A 151 -5.32 -16.70 16.77
C GLY A 151 -6.20 -17.97 16.73
N LYS A 152 -7.50 -17.78 16.98
CA LYS A 152 -8.47 -18.88 17.19
C LYS A 152 -9.12 -19.44 15.91
N GLY A 153 -8.93 -18.76 14.77
CA GLY A 153 -9.53 -19.12 13.48
C GLY A 153 -8.87 -20.32 12.80
N LEU A 154 -9.44 -20.78 11.68
CA LEU A 154 -8.95 -21.94 10.92
C LEU A 154 -7.48 -21.80 10.47
N ARG A 155 -7.05 -20.57 10.17
CA ARG A 155 -5.65 -20.26 9.83
C ARG A 155 -4.70 -20.40 11.04
N GLY A 156 -5.16 -20.08 12.25
CA GLY A 156 -4.36 -20.16 13.48
C GLY A 156 -4.12 -21.58 14.00
N ARG A 157 -4.89 -22.58 13.55
CA ARG A 157 -4.78 -23.97 14.03
C ARG A 157 -3.72 -24.82 13.31
N GLY A 158 -2.70 -24.21 12.71
CA GLY A 158 -1.67 -24.92 11.96
C GLY A 158 -0.65 -23.97 11.35
N ILE A 159 0.21 -24.45 10.45
CA ILE A 159 1.17 -23.58 9.76
C ILE A 159 0.43 -22.56 8.90
N SER A 160 0.74 -21.28 9.00
CA SER A 160 0.07 -20.25 8.18
C SER A 160 1.00 -19.19 7.60
N THR A 161 2.29 -19.28 7.89
CA THR A 161 3.28 -18.34 7.39
C THR A 161 4.54 -19.10 7.06
N PHE A 162 5.14 -18.78 5.92
CA PHE A 162 6.31 -19.47 5.38
C PHE A 162 7.48 -18.49 5.29
N VAL A 163 8.69 -18.98 5.56
CA VAL A 163 9.93 -18.27 5.22
C VAL A 163 10.32 -18.74 3.84
N CYS A 164 10.43 -17.81 2.89
CA CYS A 164 10.81 -18.11 1.52
C CYS A 164 12.21 -17.54 1.23
N GLY A 165 12.94 -18.19 0.34
CA GLY A 165 14.30 -17.78 -0.01
C GLY A 165 14.81 -18.37 -1.30
N VAL A 166 16.06 -18.04 -1.60
CA VAL A 166 16.76 -18.42 -2.82
C VAL A 166 17.99 -19.26 -2.52
N LYS A 167 18.44 -20.02 -3.51
CA LYS A 167 19.68 -20.77 -3.45
C LYS A 167 20.85 -19.86 -3.81
N ASP A 168 22.00 -20.04 -3.17
CA ASP A 168 23.22 -19.33 -3.52
C ASP A 168 23.83 -19.90 -4.82
N ASP A 169 24.16 -19.02 -5.77
CA ASP A 169 24.71 -19.40 -7.07
C ASP A 169 26.11 -20.02 -6.99
N LYS A 170 26.90 -19.62 -5.98
CA LYS A 170 28.31 -20.03 -5.83
C LYS A 170 28.45 -21.22 -4.91
N ASN A 171 27.60 -21.32 -3.88
CA ASN A 171 27.61 -22.41 -2.92
C ASN A 171 26.26 -23.14 -2.91
N PRO A 172 26.15 -24.33 -3.53
CA PRO A 172 24.88 -25.03 -3.67
C PRO A 172 24.28 -25.52 -2.34
N ASN A 173 25.04 -25.48 -1.25
CA ASN A 173 24.58 -25.86 0.08
C ASN A 173 24.09 -24.68 0.93
N VAL A 174 24.17 -23.45 0.40
CA VAL A 174 23.79 -22.22 1.11
C VAL A 174 22.52 -21.65 0.50
N TYR A 175 21.62 -21.20 1.37
CA TYR A 175 20.35 -20.60 1.00
C TYR A 175 20.16 -19.30 1.78
N HIS A 176 19.57 -18.31 1.12
CA HIS A 176 19.34 -16.98 1.66
C HIS A 176 17.84 -16.72 1.79
N THR A 177 17.39 -16.40 3.01
CA THR A 177 15.99 -16.01 3.24
C THR A 177 15.71 -14.65 2.62
N VAL A 178 14.58 -14.51 1.94
CA VAL A 178 14.15 -13.27 1.27
C VAL A 178 13.01 -12.62 2.04
N CYS A 179 11.93 -13.36 2.29
CA CYS A 179 10.72 -12.80 2.89
C CYS A 179 9.95 -13.82 3.73
N LYS A 180 8.95 -13.33 4.47
CA LYS A 180 7.90 -14.15 5.07
C LYS A 180 6.62 -13.95 4.27
N VAL A 181 5.94 -15.04 3.94
CA VAL A 181 4.66 -15.01 3.21
C VAL A 181 3.57 -15.58 4.12
N GLY A 182 2.58 -14.74 4.44
CA GLY A 182 1.47 -15.08 5.34
C GLY A 182 0.07 -14.89 4.71
N THR A 183 0.03 -14.41 3.47
CA THR A 183 -1.16 -14.00 2.72
C THR A 183 -0.95 -14.31 1.24
N GLY A 184 -2.02 -14.28 0.43
CA GLY A 184 -1.96 -14.56 -1.02
C GLY A 184 -2.67 -15.85 -1.41
N TYR A 185 -2.70 -16.85 -0.52
CA TYR A 185 -3.44 -18.09 -0.70
C TYR A 185 -4.85 -18.06 -0.08
N SER A 186 -5.78 -18.72 -0.75
CA SER A 186 -7.05 -19.20 -0.21
C SER A 186 -6.82 -20.17 0.95
N PHE A 187 -7.91 -20.49 1.68
CA PHE A 187 -7.80 -21.48 2.75
C PHE A 187 -7.51 -22.90 2.22
N GLU A 188 -8.04 -23.24 1.05
CA GLU A 188 -7.81 -24.54 0.41
C GLU A 188 -6.35 -24.71 -0.03
N GLU A 189 -5.77 -23.72 -0.69
CA GLU A 189 -4.35 -23.71 -1.04
C GLU A 189 -3.47 -23.82 0.19
N LEU A 190 -3.83 -23.15 1.29
CA LEU A 190 -3.11 -23.29 2.55
C LEU A 190 -3.17 -24.73 3.09
N LEU A 191 -4.30 -25.42 2.98
CA LEU A 191 -4.41 -26.83 3.38
C LEU A 191 -3.56 -27.73 2.48
N ASN A 192 -3.52 -27.46 1.18
CA ASN A 192 -2.66 -28.18 0.24
C ASN A 192 -1.18 -27.99 0.58
N LEU A 193 -0.75 -26.74 0.82
CA LEU A 193 0.62 -26.44 1.28
C LEU A 193 0.94 -27.17 2.58
N ARG A 194 0.06 -27.13 3.58
CA ARG A 194 0.22 -27.89 4.84
C ARG A 194 0.41 -29.38 4.58
N ASN A 195 -0.39 -29.96 3.68
CA ASN A 195 -0.32 -31.37 3.34
C ASN A 195 0.99 -31.76 2.64
N LEU A 196 1.51 -30.89 1.76
CA LEU A 196 2.79 -31.10 1.09
C LEU A 196 3.95 -31.10 2.10
N ILE A 197 3.92 -30.19 3.08
CA ILE A 197 5.05 -30.02 3.99
C ILE A 197 4.99 -30.87 5.28
N LYS A 198 3.83 -31.43 5.63
CA LYS A 198 3.60 -32.08 6.95
C LYS A 198 4.62 -33.16 7.32
N ASN A 199 5.16 -33.87 6.32
CA ASN A 199 6.09 -34.99 6.52
C ASN A 199 7.56 -34.61 6.34
N ILE A 200 7.84 -33.36 5.95
CA ILE A 200 9.20 -32.89 5.63
C ILE A 200 9.66 -31.73 6.53
N ILE A 201 8.75 -31.13 7.31
CA ILE A 201 9.09 -30.10 8.30
C ILE A 201 9.90 -30.69 9.46
N VAL A 202 10.87 -29.91 9.95
CA VAL A 202 11.70 -30.27 11.09
C VAL A 202 11.66 -29.13 12.11
N PRO A 203 11.49 -29.41 13.43
CA PRO A 203 11.51 -28.37 14.45
C PRO A 203 12.78 -27.52 14.39
N PHE A 204 12.60 -26.19 14.38
CA PHE A 204 13.72 -25.27 14.38
C PHE A 204 14.24 -25.07 15.81
N GLN A 205 15.50 -25.40 16.06
CA GLN A 205 16.13 -25.19 17.36
C GLN A 205 16.78 -23.81 17.43
N LYS A 206 16.35 -22.98 18.38
CA LYS A 206 16.90 -21.65 18.58
C LYS A 206 18.38 -21.73 18.94
N GLY A 207 19.23 -21.02 18.20
CA GLY A 207 20.68 -21.00 18.39
C GLY A 207 21.42 -22.14 17.67
N ASN A 208 20.70 -23.05 17.00
CA ASN A 208 21.28 -24.12 16.21
C ASN A 208 20.59 -24.19 14.82
N PRO A 209 20.83 -23.19 13.94
CA PRO A 209 20.24 -23.19 12.61
C PRO A 209 20.76 -24.37 11.77
N PRO A 210 19.95 -24.92 10.85
CA PRO A 210 20.42 -25.98 9.97
C PRO A 210 21.56 -25.48 9.06
N PRO A 211 22.45 -26.35 8.56
CA PRO A 211 23.64 -25.93 7.81
C PRO A 211 23.35 -25.02 6.62
N HIS A 212 22.25 -25.28 5.90
CA HIS A 212 21.83 -24.48 4.74
C HIS A 212 21.36 -23.06 5.10
N LEU A 213 21.05 -22.80 6.37
CA LEU A 213 20.72 -21.48 6.93
C LEU A 213 21.76 -20.99 7.95
N ALA A 214 22.98 -21.55 7.94
CA ALA A 214 24.01 -21.21 8.94
C ALA A 214 24.37 -19.70 8.94
N ASN A 215 24.23 -19.04 7.79
CA ASN A 215 24.50 -17.61 7.64
C ASN A 215 23.32 -16.71 8.04
N TRP A 216 22.14 -17.30 8.32
CA TRP A 216 20.94 -16.54 8.64
C TRP A 216 20.95 -16.07 10.10
N LYS A 217 21.20 -14.78 10.29
CA LYS A 217 21.18 -14.13 11.62
C LYS A 217 19.76 -13.68 11.97
N VAL A 218 19.02 -14.56 12.62
CA VAL A 218 17.61 -14.31 12.94
C VAL A 218 17.44 -13.54 14.24
N SER A 219 16.56 -12.53 14.25
CA SER A 219 16.15 -11.87 15.48
C SER A 219 15.43 -12.87 16.40
N LYS A 220 15.48 -12.66 17.73
CA LYS A 220 14.78 -13.55 18.68
C LYS A 220 13.27 -13.69 18.41
N LYS A 221 12.65 -12.70 17.77
CA LYS A 221 11.22 -12.66 17.44
C LYS A 221 10.90 -13.32 16.09
N ASP A 222 11.91 -13.52 15.25
CA ASP A 222 11.75 -14.02 13.88
C ASP A 222 12.22 -15.46 13.71
N VAL A 223 12.48 -16.17 14.80
CA VAL A 223 12.85 -17.59 14.74
C VAL A 223 11.62 -18.41 14.32
N PRO A 224 11.68 -19.17 13.22
CA PRO A 224 10.55 -19.98 12.77
C PRO A 224 10.30 -21.15 13.73
N ASN A 225 9.09 -21.72 13.67
CA ASN A 225 8.80 -22.94 14.42
C ASN A 225 9.44 -24.17 13.77
N PHE A 226 9.54 -24.16 12.43
CA PHE A 226 10.08 -25.27 11.65
C PHE A 226 10.99 -24.76 10.53
N TYR A 227 11.97 -25.58 10.12
CA TYR A 227 12.62 -25.47 8.81
C TYR A 227 12.21 -26.63 7.91
N ILE A 228 12.39 -26.45 6.60
CA ILE A 228 12.21 -27.50 5.60
C ILE A 228 13.56 -27.74 4.92
N PRO A 229 14.09 -28.98 4.88
CA PRO A 229 15.29 -29.29 4.12
C PRO A 229 15.10 -28.92 2.63
N PRO A 230 16.01 -28.11 2.03
CA PRO A 230 15.82 -27.57 0.69
C PRO A 230 15.56 -28.62 -0.39
N GLU A 231 16.19 -29.79 -0.29
CA GLU A 231 16.07 -30.90 -1.24
C GLU A 231 14.69 -31.58 -1.25
N LYS A 232 13.89 -31.36 -0.21
CA LYS A 232 12.50 -31.85 -0.09
C LYS A 232 11.48 -30.72 -0.22
N SER A 233 11.96 -29.49 -0.32
CA SER A 233 11.10 -28.32 -0.23
C SER A 233 10.31 -28.09 -1.52
N ILE A 234 9.39 -27.14 -1.45
CA ILE A 234 8.51 -26.70 -2.53
C ILE A 234 8.85 -25.26 -2.92
N VAL A 235 8.67 -24.97 -4.20
CA VAL A 235 8.76 -23.61 -4.75
C VAL A 235 7.36 -23.01 -4.76
N VAL A 236 7.27 -21.73 -4.40
CA VAL A 236 6.04 -20.93 -4.46
C VAL A 236 6.31 -19.68 -5.28
N GLN A 237 5.29 -19.29 -6.05
CA GLN A 237 5.23 -18.04 -6.81
C GLN A 237 4.42 -17.01 -6.02
#